data_AF-A0A958EFF9-F1
#
_entry.id   AF-A0A958EFF9-F1
#
_cell.length_a   1.000
_cell.length_b   1.000
_cell.length_c   1.000
_cell.angle_alpha   90.00
_cell.angle_beta   90.00
_cell.angle_gamma   90.00
#
_symmetry.space_group_name_H-M   'P 1'
#
loop_
_entity.id
_entity.type
_entity.pdbx_description
1 polymer ?
#
loop_
_entity_poly.entity_id
_entity_poly.type
_entity_poly.pdbx_seq_one_letter_code
_entity_poly.pdbx_strand_id
1 'polypeptide(L)'
;MNLRRILLTLATLLLLAVQTQAQVVVTDDVTSNTTWTSSNEYILNGLIFVDSLVTLTIEPGTVIKARQTVNITSGDGASALIVRRGGKLIADGTAAAPIIFTSELDDINNPNDLSAIDRGLWGGVILLGNATTNQPTTNNQIEGIPSTENALFGGTNDADNSGILRYISIRHGGFSISGVPGDEINGLTLGAIGYGTIIEHI
;
A
#
# COMPACT_ATOMS: atom_id res chain seq x y z
N MET A 1 56.33 19.05 43.18
CA MET A 1 56.55 18.55 41.81
C MET A 1 55.80 17.24 41.65
N ASN A 2 54.57 17.27 41.09
CA ASN A 2 54.15 16.38 40.00
C ASN A 2 52.64 16.45 39.76
N LEU A 3 52.38 16.91 38.54
CA LEU A 3 51.13 17.20 37.88
C LEU A 3 50.52 15.89 37.38
N ARG A 4 49.26 15.58 37.73
CA ARG A 4 48.43 14.69 36.91
C ARG A 4 47.02 15.26 36.82
N ARG A 5 46.83 16.06 35.77
CA ARG A 5 45.52 16.46 35.26
C ARG A 5 44.81 15.21 34.75
N ILE A 6 43.71 14.83 35.38
CA ILE A 6 42.80 13.79 34.86
C ILE A 6 41.79 14.51 33.97
N LEU A 7 41.93 14.34 32.65
CA LEU A 7 40.92 14.76 31.68
C LEU A 7 39.76 13.74 31.74
N LEU A 8 38.62 14.14 32.28
CA LEU A 8 37.37 13.40 32.13
C LEU A 8 36.73 13.84 30.81
N THR A 9 36.99 13.11 29.73
CA THR A 9 36.15 13.17 28.53
C THR A 9 34.85 12.44 28.82
N LEU A 10 33.77 13.20 29.05
CA LEU A 10 32.42 12.67 29.14
C LEU A 10 31.98 12.27 27.72
N ALA A 11 32.07 10.98 27.40
CA ALA A 11 31.44 10.44 26.20
C ALA A 11 29.92 10.40 26.44
N THR A 12 29.19 11.34 25.85
CA THR A 12 27.72 11.25 25.77
C THR A 12 27.37 10.07 24.89
N LEU A 13 26.96 8.96 25.51
CA LEU A 13 26.33 7.84 24.82
C LEU A 13 24.95 8.31 24.35
N LEU A 14 24.81 8.63 23.06
CA LEU A 14 23.51 8.88 22.45
C LEU A 14 22.80 7.52 22.35
N LEU A 15 21.91 7.24 23.30
CA LEU A 15 21.05 6.07 23.23
C LEU A 15 20.03 6.33 22.12
N LEU A 16 20.27 5.80 20.92
CA LEU A 16 19.24 5.69 19.89
C LEU A 16 18.21 4.70 20.43
N ALA A 17 17.07 5.21 20.89
CA ALA A 17 15.92 4.37 21.13
C ALA A 17 15.53 3.78 19.77
N VAL A 18 15.75 2.47 19.60
CA VAL A 18 15.13 1.73 18.50
C VAL A 18 13.63 1.77 18.81
N GLN A 19 12.91 2.67 18.15
CA GLN A 19 11.45 2.68 18.22
C GLN A 19 10.98 1.41 17.49
N THR A 20 10.47 0.44 18.25
CA THR A 20 9.78 -0.71 17.67
C THR A 20 8.50 -0.20 17.02
N GLN A 21 8.35 -0.36 15.72
CA GLN A 21 7.10 -0.04 15.04
C GLN A 21 5.98 -0.89 15.65
N ALA A 22 4.84 -0.27 15.98
CA ALA A 22 3.67 -1.02 16.39
C ALA A 22 3.02 -1.65 15.14
N GLN A 23 2.64 -2.93 15.23
CA GLN A 23 1.87 -3.57 14.17
C GLN A 23 0.39 -3.22 14.32
N VAL A 24 -0.20 -2.67 13.26
CA VAL A 24 -1.62 -2.33 13.16
C VAL A 24 -2.25 -3.24 12.12
N VAL A 25 -3.04 -4.23 12.57
CA VAL A 25 -3.83 -5.06 11.65
C VAL A 25 -5.04 -4.27 11.18
N VAL A 26 -5.17 -4.09 9.88
CA VAL A 26 -6.26 -3.35 9.24
C VAL A 26 -7.26 -4.36 8.71
N THR A 27 -8.47 -4.35 9.26
CA THR A 27 -9.59 -5.24 8.87
C THR A 27 -10.77 -4.49 8.30
N ASP A 28 -10.85 -3.18 8.53
CA ASP A 28 -11.98 -2.35 8.16
C ASP A 28 -11.61 -1.38 7.04
N ASP A 29 -12.61 -1.02 6.25
CA ASP A 29 -12.52 0.02 5.23
C ASP A 29 -12.16 1.38 5.83
N VAL A 30 -11.42 2.17 5.04
CA VAL A 30 -11.11 3.56 5.35
C VAL A 30 -12.30 4.43 4.93
N THR A 31 -13.23 4.60 5.87
CA THR A 31 -14.51 5.34 5.69
C THR A 31 -14.43 6.81 6.08
N SER A 32 -13.29 7.28 6.61
CA SER A 32 -13.02 8.68 6.90
C SER A 32 -11.55 9.00 6.70
N ASN A 33 -11.22 10.28 6.50
CA ASN A 33 -9.85 10.72 6.24
C ASN A 33 -8.91 10.18 7.32
N THR A 34 -7.93 9.41 6.90
CA THR A 34 -7.05 8.65 7.80
C THR A 34 -5.60 8.85 7.38
N THR A 35 -4.70 8.88 8.37
CA THR A 35 -3.26 8.91 8.12
C THR A 35 -2.61 7.66 8.70
N TRP A 36 -1.85 6.97 7.86
CA TRP A 36 -0.95 5.90 8.24
C TRP A 36 0.46 6.46 8.41
N THR A 37 1.07 6.18 9.55
CA THR A 37 2.31 6.84 9.99
C THR A 37 3.50 5.89 9.95
N SER A 38 4.69 6.44 9.73
CA SER A 38 5.94 5.67 9.66
C SER A 38 6.37 5.05 11.01
N SER A 39 5.73 5.46 12.11
CA SER A 39 5.90 4.83 13.42
C SER A 39 5.20 3.48 13.56
N ASN A 40 4.37 3.08 12.59
CA ASN A 40 3.65 1.81 12.58
C ASN A 40 4.00 0.99 11.34
N GLU A 41 3.83 -0.33 11.47
CA GLU A 41 3.72 -1.25 10.35
C GLU A 41 2.24 -1.62 10.21
N TYR A 42 1.66 -1.45 9.03
CA TYR A 42 0.25 -1.76 8.77
C TYR A 42 0.14 -3.13 8.11
N ILE A 43 -0.80 -3.96 8.54
CA ILE A 43 -1.01 -5.30 7.99
C ILE A 43 -2.44 -5.41 7.46
N LEU A 44 -2.61 -5.38 6.15
CA LEU A 44 -3.90 -5.59 5.49
C LEU A 44 -4.36 -7.04 5.70
N ASN A 45 -5.57 -7.22 6.19
CA ASN A 45 -6.16 -8.51 6.47
C ASN A 45 -7.49 -8.64 5.71
N GLY A 46 -7.38 -8.95 4.41
CA GLY A 46 -8.49 -8.93 3.47
C GLY A 46 -8.47 -7.73 2.53
N LEU A 47 -9.59 -7.52 1.84
CA LEU A 47 -9.78 -6.39 0.93
C LEU A 47 -10.08 -5.14 1.77
N ILE A 48 -9.21 -4.13 1.68
CA ILE A 48 -9.38 -2.86 2.40
C ILE A 48 -9.71 -1.78 1.38
N PHE A 49 -10.90 -1.20 1.49
CA PHE A 49 -11.33 -0.14 0.59
C PHE A 49 -11.12 1.25 1.19
N VAL A 50 -10.64 2.19 0.38
CA VAL A 50 -10.70 3.63 0.66
C VAL A 50 -11.93 4.18 -0.04
N ASP A 51 -12.87 4.70 0.74
CA ASP A 51 -14.17 5.12 0.23
C ASP A 51 -14.12 6.37 -0.65
N SER A 52 -15.20 6.54 -1.42
CA SER A 52 -15.41 7.77 -2.18
C SER A 52 -15.43 8.98 -1.24
N LEU A 53 -14.84 10.10 -1.67
CA LEU A 53 -14.67 11.33 -0.89
C LEU A 53 -13.75 11.19 0.34
N VAL A 54 -13.12 10.03 0.53
CA VAL A 54 -12.16 9.77 1.61
C VAL A 54 -10.74 9.81 1.06
N THR A 55 -9.83 10.36 1.86
CA THR A 55 -8.39 10.35 1.60
C THR A 55 -7.68 9.48 2.62
N LEU A 56 -6.98 8.46 2.14
CA LEU A 56 -5.93 7.78 2.90
C LEU A 56 -4.59 8.46 2.61
N THR A 57 -3.96 9.00 3.64
CA THR A 57 -2.59 9.54 3.57
C THR A 57 -1.63 8.55 4.21
N ILE A 58 -0.51 8.27 3.54
CA ILE A 58 0.54 7.37 4.03
C ILE A 58 1.84 8.18 4.10
N GLU A 59 2.42 8.27 5.30
CA GLU A 59 3.67 8.99 5.51
C GLU A 59 4.86 8.31 4.80
N PRO A 60 5.86 9.08 4.33
CA PRO A 60 7.12 8.52 3.83
C PRO A 60 7.74 7.53 4.80
N GLY A 61 8.31 6.44 4.28
CA GLY A 61 8.95 5.39 5.10
C GLY A 61 7.99 4.42 5.77
N THR A 62 6.67 4.56 5.57
CA THR A 62 5.69 3.61 6.11
C THR A 62 5.79 2.26 5.39
N VAL A 63 5.68 1.18 6.17
CA VAL A 63 5.64 -0.20 5.66
C VAL A 63 4.22 -0.72 5.80
N ILE A 64 3.69 -1.22 4.68
CA ILE A 64 2.37 -1.83 4.57
C ILE A 64 2.57 -3.25 4.09
N LYS A 65 2.23 -4.20 4.94
CA LYS A 65 2.22 -5.62 4.63
C LYS A 65 0.80 -6.10 4.38
N ALA A 66 0.66 -7.22 3.68
CA ALA A 66 -0.62 -7.82 3.38
C ALA A 66 -0.60 -9.32 3.69
N ARG A 67 -1.66 -9.81 4.33
CA ARG A 67 -1.78 -11.23 4.67
C ARG A 67 -1.95 -12.07 3.42
N GLN A 68 -1.27 -13.21 3.39
CA GLN A 68 -1.56 -14.26 2.41
C GLN A 68 -2.89 -14.95 2.73
N THR A 69 -3.52 -15.54 1.72
CA THR A 69 -4.88 -16.12 1.81
C THR A 69 -5.11 -16.98 3.05
N VAL A 70 -4.16 -17.83 3.43
CA VAL A 70 -4.29 -18.74 4.58
C VAL A 70 -4.38 -18.04 5.94
N ASN A 71 -3.98 -16.76 6.01
CA ASN A 71 -3.96 -15.97 7.24
C ASN A 71 -5.05 -14.88 7.26
N ILE A 72 -5.84 -14.75 6.20
CA ILE A 72 -6.94 -13.77 6.12
C ILE A 72 -8.08 -14.21 7.04
N THR A 73 -8.59 -13.30 7.87
CA THR A 73 -9.70 -13.57 8.79
C THR A 73 -11.00 -12.85 8.42
N SER A 74 -10.99 -11.94 7.43
CA SER A 74 -12.19 -11.27 6.93
C SER A 74 -13.10 -12.21 6.11
N GLY A 75 -12.54 -13.31 5.60
CA GLY A 75 -13.21 -14.24 4.68
C GLY A 75 -12.93 -13.95 3.21
N ASP A 76 -12.14 -12.92 2.91
CA ASP A 76 -11.71 -12.60 1.54
C ASP A 76 -10.72 -13.62 0.98
N GLY A 77 -10.72 -13.78 -0.34
CA GLY A 77 -9.78 -14.67 -1.03
C GLY A 77 -8.34 -14.13 -1.09
N ALA A 78 -8.15 -12.82 -0.93
CA ALA A 78 -6.86 -12.14 -0.99
C ALA A 78 -6.88 -10.84 -0.18
N SER A 79 -5.68 -10.37 0.21
CA SER A 79 -5.52 -9.03 0.79
C SER A 79 -5.12 -8.04 -0.29
N ALA A 80 -5.75 -6.87 -0.32
CA ALA A 80 -5.43 -5.79 -1.25
C ALA A 80 -5.86 -4.43 -0.69
N LEU A 81 -5.24 -3.35 -1.18
CA LEU A 81 -5.69 -1.98 -0.91
C LEU A 81 -6.39 -1.44 -2.16
N ILE A 82 -7.66 -1.05 -2.04
CA ILE A 82 -8.48 -0.62 -3.17
C ILE A 82 -9.00 0.79 -2.92
N VAL A 83 -8.61 1.74 -3.76
CA VAL A 83 -9.13 3.11 -3.71
C VAL A 83 -10.34 3.19 -4.61
N ARG A 84 -11.54 3.31 -4.02
CA ARG A 84 -12.80 3.45 -4.77
C ARG A 84 -12.80 4.76 -5.55
N ARG A 85 -13.55 4.81 -6.65
CA ARG A 85 -13.76 6.02 -7.44
C ARG A 85 -14.20 7.20 -6.58
N GLY A 86 -13.47 8.32 -6.72
CA GLY A 86 -13.65 9.55 -5.93
C GLY A 86 -12.95 9.52 -4.57
N GLY A 87 -12.39 8.40 -4.15
CA GLY A 87 -11.43 8.30 -3.06
C GLY A 87 -10.03 8.69 -3.50
N LYS A 88 -9.13 8.92 -2.53
CA LYS A 88 -7.74 9.34 -2.80
C LYS A 88 -6.74 8.56 -1.97
N LEU A 89 -5.61 8.25 -2.58
CA LEU A 89 -4.41 7.76 -1.91
C LEU A 89 -3.29 8.79 -2.04
N ILE A 90 -2.84 9.34 -0.92
CA ILE A 90 -1.67 10.21 -0.84
C ILE A 90 -0.54 9.40 -0.22
N ALA A 91 0.22 8.71 -1.06
CA ALA A 91 1.42 7.95 -0.72
C ALA A 91 2.62 8.64 -1.38
N ASP A 92 2.99 9.81 -0.85
CA ASP A 92 4.04 10.68 -1.38
C ASP A 92 5.35 10.43 -0.63
N GLY A 93 5.95 9.26 -0.86
CA GLY A 93 7.23 8.87 -0.29
C GLY A 93 8.38 9.73 -0.81
N THR A 94 9.61 9.42 -0.38
CA THR A 94 10.82 10.08 -0.89
C THR A 94 11.89 9.06 -1.24
N ALA A 95 12.88 9.45 -2.05
CA ALA A 95 14.03 8.58 -2.34
C ALA A 95 14.76 8.09 -1.07
N ALA A 96 14.77 8.90 0.00
CA ALA A 96 15.40 8.57 1.28
C ALA A 96 14.48 7.75 2.21
N ALA A 97 13.16 7.83 2.02
CA ALA A 97 12.15 7.16 2.82
C ALA A 97 11.01 6.69 1.91
N PRO A 98 11.24 5.64 1.10
CA PRO A 98 10.21 5.10 0.23
C PRO A 98 9.11 4.43 1.05
N ILE A 99 7.89 4.42 0.52
CA ILE A 99 6.78 3.63 1.09
C ILE A 99 6.87 2.22 0.53
N ILE A 100 6.76 1.20 1.38
CA ILE A 100 6.87 -0.21 0.95
C ILE A 100 5.51 -0.89 1.11
N PHE A 101 4.99 -1.44 0.03
CA PHE A 101 3.87 -2.38 0.04
C PHE A 101 4.39 -3.79 -0.27
N THR A 102 4.13 -4.76 0.61
CA THR A 102 4.68 -6.11 0.47
C THR A 102 3.82 -7.18 1.17
N SER A 103 4.25 -8.45 1.13
CA SER A 103 3.64 -9.55 1.87
C SER A 103 3.97 -9.48 3.35
N GLU A 104 3.10 -10.00 4.22
CA GLU A 104 3.43 -10.23 5.64
C GLU A 104 4.63 -11.16 5.85
N LEU A 105 4.97 -11.98 4.84
CA LEU A 105 6.09 -12.91 4.88
C LEU A 105 7.45 -12.23 4.59
N ASP A 106 7.44 -11.03 4.01
CA ASP A 106 8.67 -10.29 3.65
C ASP A 106 9.29 -9.64 4.90
N ASP A 107 10.48 -10.10 5.27
CA ASP A 107 11.42 -9.40 6.14
C ASP A 107 12.19 -8.37 5.31
N ILE A 108 11.69 -7.14 5.34
CA ILE A 108 12.24 -5.99 4.63
C ILE A 108 13.73 -5.68 4.96
N ASN A 109 14.28 -6.27 6.03
CA ASN A 109 15.70 -6.13 6.39
C ASN A 109 16.58 -7.26 5.86
N ASN A 110 15.99 -8.31 5.26
CA ASN A 110 16.69 -9.45 4.71
C ASN A 110 16.26 -9.68 3.25
N PRO A 111 16.98 -9.15 2.24
CA PRO A 111 16.57 -9.26 0.84
C PRO A 111 16.65 -10.68 0.23
N ASN A 112 17.02 -11.70 1.02
CA ASN A 112 17.14 -13.09 0.57
C ASN A 112 16.14 -14.03 1.27
N ASP A 113 15.20 -13.49 2.05
CA ASP A 113 14.17 -14.27 2.73
C ASP A 113 13.13 -14.83 1.76
N LEU A 114 12.73 -14.01 0.77
CA LEU A 114 11.84 -14.34 -0.33
C LEU A 114 12.58 -14.26 -1.66
N SER A 115 12.13 -15.07 -2.61
CA SER A 115 12.72 -15.22 -3.93
C SER A 115 11.74 -14.87 -5.04
N ALA A 116 12.18 -14.94 -6.30
CA ALA A 116 11.34 -14.63 -7.45
C ALA A 116 10.15 -15.61 -7.65
N ILE A 117 10.12 -16.75 -6.96
CA ILE A 117 8.97 -17.66 -6.98
C ILE A 117 7.90 -17.28 -5.97
N ASP A 118 8.26 -16.50 -4.95
CA ASP A 118 7.39 -16.04 -3.88
C ASP A 118 6.60 -14.80 -4.35
N ARG A 119 5.77 -14.97 -5.36
CA ARG A 119 4.92 -13.94 -5.98
C ARG A 119 3.44 -14.24 -5.74
N GLY A 120 2.58 -13.24 -5.92
CA GLY A 120 1.14 -13.41 -5.72
C GLY A 120 0.77 -13.78 -4.29
N LEU A 121 1.56 -13.30 -3.33
CA LEU A 121 1.30 -13.51 -1.90
C LEU A 121 0.18 -12.59 -1.39
N TRP A 122 -0.17 -11.57 -2.17
CA TRP A 122 -1.28 -10.65 -1.94
C TRP A 122 -1.71 -10.01 -3.27
N GLY A 123 -2.86 -9.34 -3.30
CA GLY A 123 -3.43 -8.77 -4.53
C GLY A 123 -2.57 -7.63 -5.08
N GLY A 124 -2.48 -6.54 -4.34
CA GLY A 124 -1.76 -5.34 -4.78
C GLY A 124 -2.47 -4.06 -4.35
N VAL A 125 -2.07 -2.95 -4.96
CA VAL A 125 -2.73 -1.65 -4.85
C VAL A 125 -3.56 -1.40 -6.09
N ILE A 126 -4.86 -1.14 -5.91
CA ILE A 126 -5.80 -0.88 -6.99
C ILE A 126 -6.34 0.54 -6.85
N LEU A 127 -6.17 1.37 -7.88
CA LEU A 127 -6.80 2.68 -7.95
C LEU A 127 -7.92 2.64 -8.99
N LEU A 128 -9.11 3.08 -8.58
CA LEU A 128 -10.28 3.20 -9.45
C LEU A 128 -10.59 4.68 -9.63
N GLY A 129 -10.45 5.17 -10.85
CA GLY A 129 -10.65 6.56 -11.22
C GLY A 129 -11.96 6.81 -11.96
N ASN A 130 -12.20 8.09 -12.25
CA ASN A 130 -13.40 8.62 -12.91
C ASN A 130 -13.13 9.12 -14.34
N ALA A 131 -11.99 8.76 -14.94
CA ALA A 131 -11.68 9.13 -16.32
C ALA A 131 -12.52 8.34 -17.33
N THR A 132 -12.53 8.83 -18.58
CA THR A 132 -13.19 8.12 -19.68
C THR A 132 -12.48 6.80 -20.00
N THR A 133 -13.25 5.87 -20.56
CA THR A 133 -12.72 4.58 -21.06
C THR A 133 -13.23 4.35 -22.47
N ASN A 134 -12.67 3.36 -23.16
CA ASN A 134 -13.20 2.87 -24.44
C ASN A 134 -14.41 1.94 -24.28
N GLN A 135 -14.92 1.74 -23.06
CA GLN A 135 -16.09 0.92 -22.79
C GLN A 135 -17.38 1.71 -23.03
N PRO A 136 -18.49 1.04 -23.41
CA PRO A 136 -19.77 1.71 -23.65
C PRO A 136 -20.45 2.20 -22.37
N THR A 137 -19.85 1.98 -21.19
CA THR A 137 -20.39 2.38 -19.89
C THR A 137 -19.35 3.16 -19.08
N THR A 138 -19.87 3.96 -18.14
CA THR A 138 -19.06 4.70 -17.16
C THR A 138 -18.91 3.95 -15.82
N ASN A 139 -19.38 2.71 -15.73
CA ASN A 139 -19.39 1.91 -14.49
C ASN A 139 -18.87 0.51 -14.81
N ASN A 140 -17.55 0.40 -14.98
CA ASN A 140 -16.89 -0.86 -15.28
C ASN A 140 -16.42 -1.51 -13.98
N GLN A 141 -16.73 -2.80 -13.80
CA GLN A 141 -16.26 -3.58 -12.66
C GLN A 141 -14.78 -3.93 -12.86
N ILE A 142 -13.95 -3.69 -11.84
CA ILE A 142 -12.56 -4.15 -11.87
C ILE A 142 -12.52 -5.68 -11.78
N GLU A 143 -11.63 -6.29 -12.56
CA GLU A 143 -11.37 -7.72 -12.50
C GLU A 143 -10.88 -8.13 -11.11
N GLY A 144 -11.24 -9.34 -10.71
CA GLY A 144 -10.73 -9.94 -9.49
C GLY A 144 -11.35 -9.47 -8.16
N ILE A 145 -12.21 -8.45 -8.20
CA ILE A 145 -12.97 -8.03 -7.02
C ILE A 145 -14.43 -8.46 -7.20
N PRO A 146 -15.07 -9.10 -6.20
CA PRO A 146 -16.47 -9.48 -6.30
C PRO A 146 -17.36 -8.28 -6.64
N SER A 147 -18.34 -8.49 -7.53
CA SER A 147 -19.25 -7.40 -7.96
C SER A 147 -20.09 -6.83 -6.81
N THR A 148 -20.24 -7.57 -5.71
CA THR A 148 -20.90 -7.12 -4.48
C THR A 148 -20.13 -6.00 -3.77
N GLU A 149 -18.81 -5.88 -3.99
CA GLU A 149 -17.97 -4.85 -3.37
C GLU A 149 -18.03 -3.48 -4.08
N ASN A 150 -18.71 -3.43 -5.24
CA ASN A 150 -18.90 -2.21 -6.02
C ASN A 150 -17.59 -1.50 -6.38
N ALA A 151 -16.56 -2.28 -6.71
CA ALA A 151 -15.24 -1.79 -7.13
C ALA A 151 -15.26 -1.31 -8.59
N LEU A 152 -15.97 -0.20 -8.81
CA LEU A 152 -16.21 0.38 -10.12
C LEU A 152 -15.19 1.45 -10.50
N PHE A 153 -14.77 1.43 -11.77
CA PHE A 153 -13.97 2.47 -12.40
C PHE A 153 -14.63 3.01 -13.68
N GLY A 154 -14.11 4.13 -14.18
CA GLY A 154 -14.63 4.80 -15.37
C GLY A 154 -15.58 5.94 -15.01
N GLY A 155 -15.82 6.80 -16.00
CA GLY A 155 -16.52 8.05 -15.79
C GLY A 155 -16.44 8.98 -16.98
N THR A 156 -16.53 10.26 -16.69
CA THR A 156 -16.53 11.34 -17.69
C THR A 156 -15.52 12.44 -17.38
N ASN A 157 -14.69 12.26 -16.35
CA ASN A 157 -13.77 13.28 -15.88
C ASN A 157 -12.31 12.84 -16.08
N ASP A 158 -11.74 13.13 -17.25
CA ASP A 158 -10.33 12.83 -17.51
C ASP A 158 -9.38 13.63 -16.60
N ALA A 159 -9.84 14.74 -16.03
CA ALA A 159 -9.11 15.53 -15.04
C ALA A 159 -9.20 14.96 -13.61
N ASP A 160 -9.81 13.78 -13.42
CA ASP A 160 -9.92 13.13 -12.12
C ASP A 160 -8.55 12.99 -11.44
N ASN A 161 -8.56 13.09 -10.11
CA ASN A 161 -7.36 13.05 -9.29
C ASN A 161 -7.57 12.05 -8.15
N SER A 162 -7.01 10.86 -8.33
CA SER A 162 -7.02 9.74 -7.38
C SER A 162 -5.87 9.84 -6.35
N GLY A 163 -5.06 10.89 -6.40
CA GLY A 163 -4.01 11.20 -5.42
C GLY A 163 -2.59 11.18 -5.98
N ILE A 164 -1.63 10.79 -5.15
CA ILE A 164 -0.19 10.79 -5.42
C ILE A 164 0.38 9.44 -4.98
N LEU A 165 1.01 8.74 -5.91
CA LEU A 165 1.86 7.58 -5.64
C LEU A 165 3.28 7.95 -6.07
N ARG A 166 4.17 8.13 -5.10
CA ARG A 166 5.55 8.57 -5.37
C ARG A 166 6.56 7.87 -4.47
N TYR A 167 7.68 7.42 -5.06
CA TYR A 167 8.75 6.69 -4.34
C TYR A 167 8.18 5.53 -3.53
N ILE A 168 7.53 4.63 -4.24
CA ILE A 168 6.87 3.45 -3.67
C ILE A 168 7.60 2.21 -4.17
N SER A 169 7.75 1.21 -3.30
CA SER A 169 8.16 -0.15 -3.70
C SER A 169 6.99 -1.09 -3.47
N ILE A 170 6.47 -1.70 -4.54
CA ILE A 170 5.43 -2.72 -4.47
C ILE A 170 6.06 -4.07 -4.77
N ARG A 171 5.97 -5.01 -3.83
CA ARG A 171 6.67 -6.31 -3.88
C ARG A 171 5.72 -7.46 -3.67
N HIS A 172 6.03 -8.61 -4.27
CA HIS A 172 5.34 -9.90 -4.05
C HIS A 172 3.80 -9.89 -4.25
N GLY A 173 3.25 -8.86 -4.90
CA GLY A 173 1.84 -8.80 -5.32
C GLY A 173 1.58 -9.66 -6.56
N GLY A 174 0.37 -9.59 -7.13
CA GLY A 174 0.03 -10.40 -8.31
C GLY A 174 -0.76 -11.68 -7.96
N PHE A 175 -1.88 -11.56 -7.24
CA PHE A 175 -2.66 -12.71 -6.80
C PHE A 175 -3.53 -13.27 -7.92
N SER A 176 -3.36 -14.56 -8.25
CA SER A 176 -4.19 -15.25 -9.23
C SER A 176 -5.53 -15.66 -8.63
N ILE A 177 -6.59 -15.22 -9.28
CA ILE A 177 -7.96 -15.45 -8.86
C ILE A 177 -8.46 -16.70 -9.57
N SER A 178 -9.11 -17.56 -8.79
CA SER A 178 -9.64 -18.84 -9.25
C SER A 178 -8.60 -19.83 -9.83
N GLY A 179 -7.29 -19.54 -9.68
CA GLY A 179 -6.21 -20.35 -10.27
C GLY A 179 -6.25 -20.40 -11.80
N VAL A 180 -6.97 -19.47 -12.44
CA VAL A 180 -7.03 -19.34 -13.89
C VAL A 180 -5.89 -18.41 -14.31
N PRO A 181 -4.93 -18.87 -15.12
CA PRO A 181 -3.86 -18.01 -15.62
C PRO A 181 -4.45 -16.81 -16.38
N GLY A 182 -4.11 -15.61 -15.94
CA GLY A 182 -4.56 -14.35 -16.56
C GLY A 182 -5.78 -13.69 -15.92
N ASP A 183 -6.45 -14.33 -14.96
CA ASP A 183 -7.46 -13.70 -14.09
C ASP A 183 -6.77 -13.36 -12.76
N GLU A 184 -6.09 -12.21 -12.70
CA GLU A 184 -5.14 -11.87 -11.62
C GLU A 184 -5.31 -10.42 -11.16
N ILE A 185 -5.23 -10.18 -9.85
CA ILE A 185 -4.99 -8.82 -9.32
C ILE A 185 -3.51 -8.55 -9.41
N ASN A 186 -3.12 -7.54 -10.19
CA ASN A 186 -1.72 -7.13 -10.36
C ASN A 186 -1.21 -6.34 -9.15
N GLY A 187 0.13 -6.31 -8.97
CA GLY A 187 0.77 -5.53 -7.90
C GLY A 187 0.36 -4.04 -7.89
N LEU A 188 0.23 -3.43 -9.08
CA LEU A 188 -0.40 -2.12 -9.26
C LEU A 188 -1.46 -2.22 -10.38
N THR A 189 -2.70 -1.85 -10.07
CA THR A 189 -3.81 -1.85 -11.03
C THR A 189 -4.41 -0.45 -11.11
N LEU A 190 -4.52 0.09 -12.34
CA LEU A 190 -5.03 1.43 -12.62
C LEU A 190 -6.28 1.36 -13.50
N GLY A 191 -7.45 1.55 -12.91
CA GLY A 191 -8.72 1.60 -13.63
C GLY A 191 -9.13 3.04 -13.93
N ALA A 192 -9.07 3.48 -15.19
CA ALA A 192 -9.53 4.82 -15.63
C ALA A 192 -9.02 6.00 -14.77
N ILE A 193 -7.71 6.04 -14.52
CA ILE A 193 -7.09 7.11 -13.73
C ILE A 193 -6.99 8.39 -14.57
N GLY A 194 -7.45 9.50 -14.01
CA GLY A 194 -7.38 10.81 -14.64
C GLY A 194 -5.98 11.42 -14.57
N TYR A 195 -5.68 12.33 -15.50
CA TYR A 195 -4.38 13.00 -15.63
C TYR A 195 -4.07 13.98 -14.47
N GLY A 196 -5.02 14.20 -13.56
CA GLY A 196 -4.78 14.94 -12.31
C GLY A 196 -4.05 14.11 -11.25
N THR A 197 -3.89 12.80 -11.47
CA THR A 197 -3.22 11.86 -10.56
C THR A 197 -1.72 11.80 -10.87
N ILE A 198 -0.89 11.76 -9.83
CA ILE A 198 0.57 11.62 -9.98
C ILE A 198 0.97 10.18 -9.64
N ILE A 199 1.68 9.53 -10.55
CA ILE A 199 2.29 8.21 -10.35
C ILE A 199 3.71 8.27 -10.89
N GLU A 200 4.71 8.26 -10.01
CA GLU A 200 6.11 8.34 -10.42
C GLU A 200 7.05 7.65 -9.42
N HIS A 201 8.21 7.16 -9.90
CA HIS A 201 9.17 6.42 -9.07
C HIS A 201 8.54 5.23 -8.32
N ILE A 202 7.94 4.32 -9.09
CA ILE A 202 7.36 3.04 -8.63
C ILE A 202 8.28 1.89 -9.03
#